data_AF-A0A7R9DS22-F1
#
_entry.id   AF-A0A7R9DS22-F1
#
_cell.length_a   1.000
_cell.length_b   1.000
_cell.length_c   1.000
_cell.angle_alpha   90.00
_cell.angle_beta   90.00
_cell.angle_gamma   90.00
#
_symmetry.space_group_name_H-M   'P 1'
#
loop_
_entity.id
_entity.type
_entity.pdbx_description
1 polymer ?
#
loop_
_entity_poly.entity_id
_entity_poly.type
_entity_poly.pdbx_seq_one_letter_code
_entity_poly.pdbx_strand_id
1 'polypeptide(L)'
;RASNKGKLNILLPNFPPHRSLFKVTSKETVLSHNKKNRDKGKDYVSQTTKRVIAPRKVGEPCGCGCFDKLGDYNLQNAYLSKLVNSNDVKRLYVKGRPSHTLRRIEYTVIGNHVKYNVCRTAFYNIHGITEKRVRIVLDKTKPTGTIESDLRGKTESVNKVEEDDRSPISEHILHLCPLFLPTTAGQKALIENTSQLVLI
;
A
#
# COMPACT_ATOMS: atom_id res chain seq x y z
N ARG A 1 -73.63 11.54 -30.53
CA ARG A 1 -72.40 10.88 -31.03
C ARG A 1 -71.46 10.64 -29.85
N ALA A 2 -71.54 9.47 -29.23
CA ALA A 2 -70.61 9.06 -28.19
C ALA A 2 -69.32 8.55 -28.86
N SER A 3 -68.17 9.14 -28.55
CA SER A 3 -66.88 8.65 -29.02
C SER A 3 -66.08 8.15 -27.83
N ASN A 4 -65.85 6.83 -27.85
CA ASN A 4 -65.16 6.03 -26.85
C ASN A 4 -63.72 6.53 -26.63
N LYS A 5 -63.38 6.84 -25.37
CA LYS A 5 -61.98 6.96 -24.93
C LYS A 5 -61.42 5.57 -24.70
N GLY A 6 -60.85 4.96 -25.74
CA GLY A 6 -60.06 3.74 -25.61
C GLY A 6 -58.75 4.04 -24.87
N LYS A 7 -58.62 3.55 -23.64
CA LYS A 7 -57.32 3.40 -22.96
C LYS A 7 -56.53 2.31 -23.69
N LEU A 8 -55.52 2.71 -24.46
CA LEU A 8 -54.47 1.78 -24.90
C LEU A 8 -53.60 1.46 -23.68
N ASN A 9 -53.84 0.30 -23.08
CA ASN A 9 -52.91 -0.32 -22.15
C ASN A 9 -51.68 -0.78 -22.95
N ILE A 10 -50.61 0.00 -22.93
CA ILE A 10 -49.31 -0.45 -23.43
C ILE A 10 -48.77 -1.43 -22.39
N LEU A 11 -48.93 -2.72 -22.67
CA LEU A 11 -48.20 -3.78 -22.02
C LEU A 11 -46.71 -3.56 -22.31
N LEU A 12 -45.99 -3.00 -21.33
CA LEU A 12 -44.53 -3.02 -21.32
C LEU A 12 -44.10 -4.50 -21.33
N PRO A 13 -43.24 -4.94 -22.26
CA PRO A 13 -42.70 -6.28 -22.21
C PRO A 13 -41.91 -6.43 -20.91
N ASN A 14 -42.18 -7.51 -20.18
CA ASN A 14 -41.37 -7.96 -19.05
C ASN A 14 -39.93 -8.10 -19.53
N PHE A 15 -39.11 -7.08 -19.31
CA PHE A 15 -37.67 -7.21 -19.44
C PHE A 15 -37.23 -8.18 -18.35
N PRO A 16 -36.71 -9.37 -18.70
CA PRO A 16 -36.10 -10.23 -17.69
C PRO A 16 -34.99 -9.40 -17.03
N PRO A 17 -34.75 -9.55 -15.71
CA PRO A 17 -33.61 -8.91 -15.10
C PRO A 17 -32.39 -9.44 -15.85
N HIS A 18 -31.75 -8.59 -16.65
CA HIS A 18 -30.42 -8.84 -17.17
C HIS A 18 -29.45 -8.70 -15.99
N ARG A 19 -29.60 -9.62 -15.03
CA ARG A 19 -28.54 -9.94 -14.09
C ARG A 19 -27.56 -10.73 -14.93
N SER A 20 -26.77 -10.01 -15.73
CA SER A 20 -25.40 -10.42 -15.92
C SER A 20 -24.82 -10.45 -14.51
N LEU A 21 -24.92 -11.61 -13.87
CA LEU A 21 -23.85 -12.06 -13.00
C LEU A 21 -22.62 -11.92 -13.90
N PHE A 22 -21.94 -10.78 -13.80
CA PHE A 22 -20.56 -10.68 -14.18
C PHE A 22 -19.89 -11.78 -13.38
N LYS A 23 -19.75 -12.96 -13.99
CA LYS A 23 -18.78 -13.94 -13.56
C LYS A 23 -17.46 -13.20 -13.69
N VAL A 24 -16.99 -12.61 -12.58
CA VAL A 24 -15.60 -12.19 -12.43
C VAL A 24 -14.77 -13.47 -12.37
N THR A 25 -14.77 -14.23 -13.45
CA THR A 25 -13.87 -15.35 -13.69
C THR A 25 -12.74 -14.80 -14.53
N SER A 26 -11.74 -14.15 -13.93
CA SER A 26 -10.55 -13.79 -14.71
C SER A 26 -9.50 -13.11 -13.87
N LYS A 27 -8.33 -13.74 -13.73
CA LYS A 27 -7.00 -13.13 -13.44
C LYS A 27 -6.81 -12.26 -12.19
N GLU A 28 -7.63 -11.24 -11.91
CA GLU A 28 -7.45 -10.29 -10.80
C GLU A 28 -7.60 -10.94 -9.42
N THR A 29 -8.59 -11.83 -9.25
CA THR A 29 -8.78 -12.61 -8.01
C THR A 29 -7.60 -13.55 -7.76
N VAL A 30 -7.07 -14.17 -8.81
CA VAL A 30 -5.89 -15.04 -8.74
C VAL A 30 -4.61 -14.22 -8.50
N LEU A 31 -4.47 -13.02 -9.08
CA LEU A 31 -3.36 -12.10 -8.81
C LEU A 31 -3.39 -11.63 -7.35
N SER A 32 -4.57 -11.30 -6.83
CA SER A 32 -4.79 -10.92 -5.43
C SER A 32 -4.45 -12.07 -4.49
N HIS A 33 -4.88 -13.30 -4.81
CA HIS A 33 -4.55 -14.50 -4.05
C HIS A 33 -3.04 -14.80 -4.07
N ASN A 34 -2.41 -14.78 -5.25
CA ASN A 34 -0.96 -14.98 -5.39
C ASN A 34 -0.16 -13.91 -4.66
N LYS A 35 -0.63 -12.65 -4.68
CA LYS A 35 -0.03 -11.57 -3.89
C LYS A 35 -0.10 -11.89 -2.40
N LYS A 36 -1.27 -12.29 -1.89
CA LYS A 36 -1.43 -12.70 -0.47
C LYS A 36 -0.52 -13.87 -0.10
N ASN A 37 -0.40 -14.90 -0.95
CA ASN A 37 0.48 -16.04 -0.68
C ASN A 37 1.94 -15.62 -0.66
N ARG A 38 2.36 -14.80 -1.62
CA ARG A 38 3.72 -14.24 -1.67
C ARG A 38 4.06 -13.37 -0.47
N ASP A 39 3.11 -12.56 -0.01
CA ASP A 39 3.29 -11.68 1.16
C ASP A 39 3.32 -12.50 2.47
N LYS A 40 2.60 -13.63 2.53
CA LYS A 40 2.68 -14.63 3.61
C LYS A 40 3.89 -15.57 3.51
N GLY A 41 4.77 -15.38 2.53
CA GLY A 41 5.92 -16.24 2.32
C GLY A 41 5.58 -17.68 1.92
N LYS A 42 4.40 -17.91 1.34
CA LYS A 42 3.98 -19.22 0.80
C LYS A 42 4.39 -19.35 -0.67
N ASP A 43 4.40 -20.58 -1.16
CA ASP A 43 4.51 -20.87 -2.58
C ASP A 43 3.28 -20.34 -3.35
N TYR A 44 3.47 -20.06 -4.64
CA TYR A 44 2.37 -19.64 -5.51
C TYR A 44 2.65 -19.97 -6.97
N VAL A 45 1.59 -20.15 -7.77
CA VAL A 45 1.71 -20.38 -9.21
C VAL A 45 1.77 -19.05 -9.94
N SER A 46 2.87 -18.78 -10.64
CA SER A 46 3.02 -17.60 -11.48
C SER A 46 2.03 -17.62 -12.65
N GLN A 47 1.29 -16.55 -12.87
CA GLN A 47 0.41 -16.47 -14.04
C GLN A 47 1.17 -16.35 -15.36
N THR A 48 2.34 -15.68 -15.34
CA THR A 48 3.14 -15.43 -16.54
C THR A 48 3.91 -16.68 -16.96
N THR A 49 4.57 -17.34 -16.00
CA THR A 49 5.43 -18.49 -16.30
C THR A 49 4.75 -19.83 -16.05
N LYS A 50 3.56 -19.85 -15.43
CA LYS A 50 2.80 -21.05 -15.03
C LYS A 50 3.55 -22.02 -14.10
N ARG A 51 4.72 -21.61 -13.57
CA ARG A 51 5.54 -22.39 -12.64
C ARG A 51 5.16 -22.11 -11.20
N VAL A 52 5.28 -23.12 -10.34
CA VAL A 52 5.23 -22.97 -8.89
C VAL A 52 6.49 -22.23 -8.45
N ILE A 53 6.34 -21.08 -7.80
CA ILE A 53 7.42 -20.30 -7.21
C ILE A 53 7.49 -20.68 -5.74
N ALA A 54 8.66 -21.13 -5.32
CA ALA A 54 8.94 -21.52 -3.94
C ALA A 54 8.76 -20.34 -2.95
N PRO A 55 8.50 -20.63 -1.66
CA PRO A 55 8.41 -19.62 -0.62
C PRO A 55 9.69 -18.78 -0.54
N ARG A 56 9.54 -17.49 -0.24
CA ARG A 56 10.68 -16.59 -0.06
C ARG A 56 11.42 -16.95 1.22
N LYS A 57 12.69 -17.34 1.09
CA LYS A 57 13.63 -17.48 2.21
C LYS A 57 14.27 -16.12 2.46
N VAL A 58 13.69 -15.33 3.36
CA VAL A 58 14.37 -14.16 3.91
C VAL A 58 15.27 -14.67 5.02
N GLY A 59 16.53 -14.21 5.08
CA GLY A 59 17.41 -14.53 6.20
C GLY A 59 16.84 -14.02 7.52
N GLU A 60 17.32 -14.55 8.63
CA GLU A 60 16.94 -14.02 9.95
C GLU A 60 17.30 -12.52 10.02
N PRO A 61 16.36 -11.66 10.46
CA PRO A 61 16.66 -10.25 10.65
C PRO A 61 17.74 -10.08 11.73
N CYS A 62 18.36 -8.89 11.82
CA CYS A 62 19.22 -8.63 12.96
C CYS A 62 18.45 -8.93 14.25
N GLY A 63 19.05 -9.66 15.20
CA GLY A 63 18.42 -9.94 16.50
C GLY A 63 18.00 -8.68 17.26
N CYS A 64 18.55 -7.53 16.87
CA CYS A 64 18.23 -6.22 17.38
C CYS A 64 16.87 -5.64 16.91
N GLY A 65 16.30 -6.12 15.80
CA GLY A 65 15.04 -5.64 15.22
C GLY A 65 15.02 -4.13 14.88
N CYS A 66 16.18 -3.48 14.78
CA CYS A 66 16.28 -2.02 14.69
C CYS A 66 15.56 -1.45 13.46
N PHE A 67 15.62 -2.17 12.34
CA PHE A 67 15.00 -1.74 11.09
C PHE A 67 13.46 -1.81 11.15
N ASP A 68 12.93 -2.87 11.78
CA ASP A 68 11.48 -3.06 11.92
C ASP A 68 10.86 -2.09 12.93
N LYS A 69 11.62 -1.74 13.99
CA LYS A 69 11.22 -0.75 15.00
C LYS A 69 10.97 0.65 14.46
N LEU A 70 11.51 0.99 13.28
CA LEU A 70 11.22 2.28 12.64
C LEU A 70 9.73 2.45 12.32
N GLY A 71 9.01 1.35 12.04
CA GLY A 71 7.55 1.32 11.81
C GLY A 71 7.09 1.97 10.50
N ASP A 72 7.56 3.19 10.22
CA ASP A 72 7.14 3.99 9.08
C ASP A 72 7.91 3.62 7.81
N TYR A 73 7.16 3.35 6.75
CA TYR A 73 7.71 3.01 5.43
C TYR A 73 8.64 4.10 4.88
N ASN A 74 8.30 5.38 5.10
CA ASN A 74 9.09 6.51 4.64
C ASN A 74 10.39 6.65 5.44
N LEU A 75 10.35 6.47 6.77
CA LEU A 75 11.54 6.49 7.62
C LEU A 75 12.49 5.34 7.30
N GLN A 76 11.95 4.14 7.08
CA GLN A 76 12.74 2.99 6.63
C GLN A 76 13.43 3.26 5.30
N ASN A 77 12.75 3.88 4.33
CA ASN A 77 13.38 4.23 3.06
C ASN A 77 14.46 5.29 3.24
N ALA A 78 14.21 6.33 4.05
CA ALA A 78 15.17 7.39 4.36
C ALA A 78 16.42 6.85 5.07
N TYR A 79 16.26 5.81 5.89
CA TYR A 79 17.36 5.07 6.47
C TYR A 79 18.14 4.29 5.40
N LEU A 80 17.46 3.57 4.51
CA LEU A 80 18.09 2.79 3.44
C LEU A 80 18.87 3.67 2.45
N SER A 81 18.39 4.86 2.09
CA SER A 81 19.14 5.73 1.16
C SER A 81 20.48 6.18 1.73
N LYS A 82 20.59 6.35 3.05
CA LYS A 82 21.86 6.70 3.70
C LYS A 82 22.89 5.57 3.68
N LEU A 83 22.41 4.34 3.52
CA LEU A 83 23.23 3.13 3.56
C LEU A 83 23.63 2.63 2.17
N VAL A 84 22.95 3.10 1.12
CA VAL A 84 23.13 2.62 -0.26
C VAL A 84 23.62 3.77 -1.13
N ASN A 85 24.80 3.62 -1.72
CA ASN A 85 25.37 4.61 -2.63
C ASN A 85 25.37 4.09 -4.07
N SER A 86 24.93 4.91 -5.02
CA SER A 86 25.06 4.64 -6.45
C SER A 86 26.26 5.38 -7.02
N ASN A 87 27.24 4.64 -7.51
CA ASN A 87 28.44 5.17 -8.15
C ASN A 87 28.40 4.90 -9.65
N ASP A 88 28.84 5.87 -10.44
CA ASP A 88 28.96 5.73 -11.89
C ASP A 88 30.09 4.77 -12.28
N VAL A 89 29.93 4.12 -13.43
CA VAL A 89 30.92 3.18 -13.93
C VAL A 89 32.14 3.94 -14.44
N LYS A 90 33.26 3.84 -13.70
CA LYS A 90 34.53 4.56 -13.98
C LYS A 90 35.18 4.24 -15.33
N ARG A 91 34.93 3.07 -15.91
CA ARG A 91 35.62 2.60 -17.13
C ARG A 91 34.63 2.05 -18.14
N LEU A 92 34.69 2.60 -19.36
CA LEU A 92 34.03 2.07 -20.55
C LEU A 92 35.11 1.48 -21.47
N TYR A 93 34.96 0.21 -21.86
CA TYR A 93 35.90 -0.46 -22.77
C TYR A 93 35.72 -0.01 -24.22
N VAL A 94 34.49 0.34 -24.61
CA VAL A 94 34.13 0.81 -25.95
C VAL A 94 33.66 2.26 -25.84
N LYS A 95 34.32 3.17 -26.55
CA LYS A 95 33.95 4.59 -26.60
C LYS A 95 32.61 4.74 -27.32
N GLY A 96 31.74 5.63 -26.82
CA GLY A 96 30.45 5.95 -27.45
C GLY A 96 29.34 4.92 -27.26
N ARG A 97 29.59 3.81 -26.55
CA ARG A 97 28.54 2.85 -26.16
C ARG A 97 28.28 2.92 -24.65
N PRO A 98 27.01 3.05 -24.21
CA PRO A 98 26.71 2.95 -22.79
C PRO A 98 27.01 1.53 -22.29
N SER A 99 27.50 1.44 -21.06
CA SER A 99 27.65 0.15 -20.37
C SER A 99 26.28 -0.49 -20.15
N HIS A 100 26.18 -1.81 -20.32
CA HIS A 100 24.99 -2.57 -19.90
C HIS A 100 24.71 -2.41 -18.39
N THR A 101 25.76 -2.17 -17.59
CA THR A 101 25.64 -1.79 -16.18
C THR A 101 25.69 -0.28 -16.06
N LEU A 102 24.55 0.34 -15.74
CA LEU A 102 24.45 1.80 -15.67
C LEU A 102 25.08 2.38 -14.39
N ARG A 103 24.96 1.67 -13.25
CA ARG A 103 25.42 2.12 -11.93
C ARG A 103 25.95 0.95 -11.11
N ARG A 104 27.04 1.18 -10.37
CA ARG A 104 27.49 0.29 -9.29
C ARG A 104 26.81 0.71 -8.00
N ILE A 105 26.38 -0.27 -7.21
CA ILE A 105 25.70 -0.03 -5.94
C ILE A 105 26.59 -0.55 -4.82
N GLU A 106 26.94 0.33 -3.89
CA GLU A 106 27.68 0.02 -2.67
C GLU A 106 26.71 -0.06 -1.50
N TYR A 107 26.85 -1.11 -0.70
CA TYR A 107 25.99 -1.39 0.46
C TYR A 107 26.81 -1.21 1.73
N THR A 108 26.33 -0.36 2.63
CA THR A 108 26.93 -0.13 3.93
C THR A 108 25.97 -0.49 5.05
N VAL A 109 26.50 -0.93 6.18
CA VAL A 109 25.74 -1.12 7.42
C VAL A 109 26.44 -0.40 8.56
N ILE A 110 25.68 0.07 9.55
CA ILE A 110 26.23 0.76 10.72
C ILE A 110 26.18 -0.21 11.90
N GLY A 111 27.34 -0.54 12.45
CA GLY A 111 27.49 -1.32 13.68
C GLY A 111 28.44 -0.59 14.63
N ASN A 112 28.06 -0.45 15.90
CA ASN A 112 28.86 0.28 16.90
C ASN A 112 29.34 1.66 16.42
N HIS A 113 28.47 2.41 15.71
CA HIS A 113 28.77 3.72 15.11
C HIS A 113 29.80 3.71 13.96
N VAL A 114 30.28 2.55 13.55
CA VAL A 114 31.20 2.38 12.42
C VAL A 114 30.46 1.88 11.19
N LYS A 115 30.81 2.40 10.01
CA LYS A 115 30.26 1.95 8.72
C LYS A 115 31.08 0.79 8.17
N TYR A 116 30.41 -0.30 7.84
CA TYR A 116 31.00 -1.48 7.21
C TYR A 116 30.43 -1.70 5.81
N ASN A 117 31.30 -1.98 4.84
CA ASN A 117 30.89 -2.39 3.51
C ASN A 117 30.45 -3.85 3.53
N VAL A 118 29.30 -4.15 2.94
CA VAL A 118 28.74 -5.50 2.89
C VAL A 118 28.37 -5.91 1.46
N CYS A 119 28.29 -7.21 1.22
CA CYS A 119 27.77 -7.71 -0.05
C CYS A 119 26.25 -7.50 -0.13
N ARG A 120 25.69 -7.53 -1.35
CA ARG A 120 24.25 -7.34 -1.57
C ARG A 120 23.40 -8.31 -0.76
N THR A 121 23.84 -9.57 -0.69
CA THR A 121 23.07 -10.66 -0.06
C THR A 121 23.01 -10.46 1.45
N ALA A 122 24.12 -10.07 2.07
CA ALA A 122 24.15 -9.75 3.49
C ALA A 122 23.25 -8.54 3.78
N PHE A 123 23.31 -7.48 2.99
CA PHE A 123 22.46 -6.31 3.16
C PHE A 123 20.97 -6.65 3.13
N TYR A 124 20.53 -7.48 2.17
CA TYR A 124 19.13 -7.89 2.06
C TYR A 124 18.67 -8.74 3.24
N ASN A 125 19.54 -9.62 3.74
CA ASN A 125 19.21 -10.48 4.87
C ASN A 125 19.16 -9.69 6.18
N ILE A 126 20.15 -8.83 6.44
CA ILE A 126 20.23 -8.02 7.67
C ILE A 126 18.98 -7.14 7.85
N HIS A 127 18.52 -6.53 6.75
CA HIS A 127 17.36 -5.64 6.77
C HIS A 127 16.04 -6.34 6.40
N GLY A 128 16.05 -7.64 6.06
CA GLY A 128 14.85 -8.36 5.62
C GLY A 128 14.20 -7.79 4.35
N ILE A 129 14.97 -7.18 3.45
CA ILE A 129 14.46 -6.46 2.27
C ILE A 129 14.74 -7.19 0.96
N THR A 130 13.96 -6.82 -0.07
CA THR A 130 14.17 -7.33 -1.44
C THR A 130 14.95 -6.32 -2.28
N GLU A 131 15.64 -6.81 -3.31
CA GLU A 131 16.34 -5.96 -4.29
C GLU A 131 15.42 -4.90 -4.90
N LYS A 132 14.16 -5.26 -5.19
CA LYS A 132 13.18 -4.31 -5.74
C LYS A 132 12.96 -3.11 -4.82
N ARG A 133 12.96 -3.31 -3.50
CA ARG A 133 12.81 -2.23 -2.53
C ARG A 133 13.99 -1.26 -2.59
N VAL A 134 15.21 -1.78 -2.66
CA VAL A 134 16.43 -0.95 -2.79
C VAL A 134 16.44 -0.16 -4.09
N ARG A 135 16.05 -0.77 -5.22
CA ARG A 135 15.95 -0.04 -6.49
C ARG A 135 14.95 1.13 -6.41
N ILE A 136 13.77 0.89 -5.83
CA ILE A 136 12.76 1.96 -5.63
C ILE A 136 13.33 3.08 -4.77
N VAL A 137 14.07 2.76 -3.71
CA VAL A 137 14.71 3.78 -2.86
C VAL A 137 15.70 4.61 -3.68
N LEU A 138 16.60 3.96 -4.45
CA LEU A 138 17.56 4.65 -5.30
C LEU A 138 16.89 5.52 -6.36
N ASP A 139 15.83 5.03 -7.01
CA ASP A 139 15.12 5.77 -8.06
C ASP A 139 14.34 6.97 -7.51
N LYS A 140 13.91 6.91 -6.24
CA LYS A 140 13.22 8.01 -5.54
C LYS A 140 14.14 8.95 -4.78
N THR A 141 15.43 8.64 -4.71
CA THR A 141 16.40 9.49 -4.02
C THR A 141 16.85 10.58 -4.98
N LYS A 142 16.58 11.84 -4.62
CA LYS A 142 17.03 13.01 -5.39
C LYS A 142 18.55 13.16 -5.24
N PRO A 143 19.24 13.85 -6.17
CA PRO A 143 20.67 14.13 -6.03
C PRO A 143 21.02 14.90 -4.73
N THR A 144 20.06 15.63 -4.17
CA THR A 144 20.16 16.31 -2.87
C THR A 144 20.14 15.35 -1.66
N GLY A 145 19.94 14.04 -1.87
CA GLY A 145 19.89 13.04 -0.81
C GLY A 145 18.54 12.93 -0.09
N THR A 146 17.54 13.72 -0.50
CA THR A 146 16.16 13.62 0.01
C THR A 146 15.37 12.56 -0.74
N ILE A 147 14.56 11.80 -0.03
CA ILE A 147 13.67 10.79 -0.62
C ILE A 147 12.29 11.36 -0.82
N GLU A 148 11.71 11.08 -1.99
CA GLU A 148 10.30 11.36 -2.24
C GLU A 148 9.39 10.50 -1.37
N SER A 149 8.55 11.16 -0.58
CA SER A 149 7.60 10.50 0.31
C SER A 149 6.61 9.62 -0.46
N ASP A 150 6.14 8.56 0.18
CA ASP A 150 5.05 7.77 -0.37
C ASP A 150 3.72 8.53 -0.28
N LEU A 151 3.10 8.73 -1.45
CA LEU A 151 1.85 9.47 -1.63
C LEU A 151 0.63 8.55 -1.81
N ARG A 152 0.80 7.23 -1.72
CA ARG A 152 -0.31 6.29 -1.82
C ARG A 152 -1.39 6.59 -0.77
N GLY A 153 -2.64 6.67 -1.20
CA GLY A 153 -3.78 6.94 -0.33
C GLY A 153 -3.86 8.37 0.23
N LYS A 154 -2.95 9.26 -0.17
CA LYS A 154 -2.94 10.67 0.25
C LYS A 154 -3.49 11.62 -0.80
N THR A 155 -3.75 11.12 -2.01
CA THR A 155 -4.43 11.90 -3.04
C THR A 155 -5.89 12.04 -2.64
N GLU A 156 -6.36 13.28 -2.53
CA GLU A 156 -7.77 13.54 -2.31
C GLU A 156 -8.57 13.05 -3.52
N SER A 157 -9.68 12.36 -3.26
CA SER A 157 -10.58 11.93 -4.32
C SER A 157 -11.28 13.14 -4.92
N VAL A 158 -11.40 13.18 -6.25
CA VAL A 158 -12.18 14.22 -6.94
C VAL A 158 -13.64 14.24 -6.45
N ASN A 159 -14.17 13.08 -6.07
CA ASN A 159 -15.53 12.92 -5.55
C ASN A 159 -15.58 13.03 -4.01
N LYS A 160 -14.64 13.74 -3.39
CA LYS A 160 -14.67 13.96 -1.93
C LYS A 160 -15.88 14.84 -1.64
N VAL A 161 -16.91 14.25 -1.02
CA VAL A 161 -18.08 14.98 -0.53
C VAL A 161 -17.64 15.83 0.66
N GLU A 162 -18.06 17.09 0.71
CA GLU A 162 -17.75 17.98 1.83
C GLU A 162 -18.35 17.45 3.14
N GLU A 163 -17.74 17.78 4.29
CA GLU A 163 -18.17 17.24 5.58
C GLU A 163 -19.60 17.70 5.95
N ASP A 164 -20.01 18.89 5.49
CA ASP A 164 -21.36 19.43 5.69
C ASP A 164 -22.43 18.49 5.12
N ASP A 165 -22.21 17.92 3.93
CA ASP A 165 -23.14 16.99 3.27
C ASP A 165 -23.09 15.57 3.88
N ARG A 166 -22.03 15.23 4.60
CA ARG A 166 -21.88 13.92 5.27
C ARG A 166 -22.61 13.87 6.61
N SER A 167 -22.69 15.00 7.30
CA SER A 167 -23.33 15.10 8.61
C SER A 167 -24.80 14.62 8.63
N PRO A 168 -25.71 15.05 7.71
CA PRO A 168 -27.10 14.59 7.73
C PRO A 168 -27.24 13.11 7.36
N ILE A 169 -26.36 12.59 6.49
CA ILE A 169 -26.33 11.18 6.10
C ILE A 169 -25.93 10.32 7.30
N SER A 170 -24.92 10.74 8.04
CA SER A 170 -24.47 10.06 9.26
C SER A 170 -25.57 10.02 10.31
N GLU A 171 -26.22 11.16 10.58
CA GLU A 171 -27.34 11.25 11.52
C GLU A 171 -28.53 10.37 11.11
N HIS A 172 -28.86 10.33 9.82
CA HIS A 172 -29.93 9.49 9.30
C HIS A 172 -29.63 7.99 9.44
N ILE A 173 -28.39 7.58 9.18
CA ILE A 173 -27.95 6.18 9.37
C ILE A 173 -28.06 5.77 10.85
N LEU A 174 -27.65 6.65 11.76
CA LEU A 174 -27.74 6.42 13.21
C LEU A 174 -29.19 6.34 13.69
N HIS A 175 -30.08 7.17 13.14
CA HIS A 175 -31.50 7.16 13.48
C HIS A 175 -32.24 5.93 12.94
N LEU A 176 -31.88 5.44 11.75
CA LEU A 176 -32.50 4.24 11.16
C LEU A 176 -31.97 2.92 11.72
N CYS A 177 -30.74 2.91 12.27
CA CYS A 177 -30.11 1.68 12.74
C CYS A 177 -29.34 1.91 14.06
N PRO A 178 -30.05 2.03 15.21
CA PRO A 178 -29.43 2.28 16.51
C PRO A 178 -28.54 1.13 17.03
N LEU A 179 -28.53 -0.03 16.37
CA LEU A 179 -27.66 -1.15 16.72
C LEU A 179 -26.26 -1.08 16.11
N PHE A 180 -25.96 -0.08 15.27
CA PHE A 180 -24.64 0.11 14.69
C PHE A 180 -23.90 1.23 15.42
N LEU A 181 -23.43 0.94 16.63
CA LEU A 181 -22.45 1.80 17.30
C LEU A 181 -21.09 1.59 16.63
N PRO A 182 -20.49 2.60 15.96
CA PRO A 182 -19.07 2.55 15.68
C PRO A 182 -18.35 2.70 17.02
N THR A 183 -17.79 1.60 17.55
CA THR A 183 -16.72 1.69 18.53
C THR A 183 -15.51 2.33 17.85
N THR A 184 -15.49 3.66 17.83
CA THR A 184 -14.29 4.43 17.55
C THR A 184 -13.39 4.32 18.77
N ALA A 185 -12.54 3.29 18.77
CA ALA A 185 -11.31 3.29 19.54
C ALA A 185 -10.48 4.52 19.11
N GLY A 186 -10.67 5.66 19.78
CA GLY A 186 -9.98 6.88 19.35
C GLY A 186 -10.35 8.22 20.00
N GLN A 187 -11.21 8.28 21.02
CA GLN A 187 -11.37 9.49 21.83
C GLN A 187 -11.35 9.13 23.33
N LYS A 188 -10.14 8.92 23.86
CA LYS A 188 -9.88 9.12 25.29
C LYS A 188 -9.55 10.59 25.49
N ALA A 189 -10.07 11.14 26.59
CA ALA A 189 -9.97 12.51 27.08
C ALA A 189 -10.91 13.51 26.38
N LEU A 190 -12.10 13.74 26.97
CA LEU A 190 -12.36 14.92 27.82
C LEU A 190 -13.83 14.91 28.32
N ILE A 191 -14.22 13.96 29.18
CA ILE A 191 -15.43 14.07 29.99
C ILE A 191 -15.17 13.47 31.38
N GLU A 192 -14.31 14.12 32.15
CA GLU A 192 -14.29 14.02 33.61
C GLU A 192 -14.05 15.43 34.12
N ASN A 193 -15.12 16.23 34.24
CA ASN A 193 -15.14 17.46 35.04
C ASN A 193 -16.58 17.98 35.24
N THR A 194 -17.52 17.07 35.53
CA THR A 194 -18.86 17.45 36.03
C THR A 194 -19.25 16.55 37.19
N SER A 195 -18.42 16.53 38.24
CA SER A 195 -18.77 15.92 39.53
C SER A 195 -18.05 16.59 40.70
N GLN A 196 -17.91 17.92 40.68
CA GLN A 196 -17.65 18.73 41.89
C GLN A 196 -18.25 20.11 41.65
N LEU A 197 -19.51 20.32 42.06
CA LEU A 197 -20.08 21.60 42.52
C LEU A 197 -21.57 21.40 42.89
N VAL A 198 -21.83 20.39 43.73
CA VAL A 198 -23.00 20.38 44.61
C VAL A 198 -22.48 19.93 45.97
N LEU A 199 -21.94 20.90 46.72
CA LEU A 199 -21.78 20.92 48.18
C LEU A 199 -20.93 22.16 48.51
N ILE A 200 -21.61 23.28 48.72
CA ILE A 200 -21.49 24.29 49.80
C ILE A 200 -22.62 25.30 49.57
#